data_AF-A0A1K2FAK9-F1
#
_entry.id   AF-A0A1K2FAK9-F1
#
_cell.length_a   1.000
_cell.length_b   1.000
_cell.length_c   1.000
_cell.angle_alpha   90.00
_cell.angle_beta   90.00
_cell.angle_gamma   90.00
#
_symmetry.space_group_name_H-M   'P 1'
#
loop_
_entity.id
_entity.type
_entity.pdbx_description
1 polymer ?
#
loop_
_entity_poly.entity_id
_entity_poly.type
_entity_poly.pdbx_seq_one_letter_code
_entity_poly.pdbx_strand_id
1 'polypeptide(L)' 'VLRSKAPDLVQQEIWGHLCCHYAIRTLMADTAAHTGQDPDRVSFVKALRIARRSVTQSAFSPSGH' A
#
# COMPACT_ATOMS: atom_id res chain seq x y z
N VAL A 1 4.01 -12.45 8.56
CA VAL A 1 3.41 -13.21 9.69
C VAL A 1 2.18 -12.44 10.14
N LEU A 2 1.06 -13.14 10.38
CA LEU A 2 -0.17 -12.52 10.89
C LEU A 2 -0.03 -12.26 12.40
N ARG A 3 -0.54 -11.11 12.85
CA ARG A 3 -0.41 -10.64 14.23
C ARG A 3 -1.48 -11.22 15.13
N SER A 4 -2.74 -11.24 14.66
CA SER A 4 -3.85 -11.80 15.41
C SER A 4 -3.83 -13.33 15.46
N LYS A 5 -4.44 -13.87 16.50
CA LYS A 5 -4.74 -15.31 16.67
C LYS A 5 -6.24 -15.60 16.68
N ALA A 6 -7.08 -14.57 16.70
CA ALA A 6 -8.52 -14.73 16.58
C ALA A 6 -8.89 -14.95 15.10
N PRO A 7 -9.69 -15.98 14.74
CA PRO A 7 -9.94 -16.36 13.35
C PRO A 7 -10.52 -15.24 12.47
N ASP A 8 -11.44 -14.46 13.02
CA ASP A 8 -12.07 -13.31 12.39
C ASP A 8 -11.06 -12.19 12.08
N LEU A 9 -10.22 -11.84 13.05
CA LEU A 9 -9.17 -10.84 12.87
C LEU A 9 -8.05 -11.33 11.94
N VAL A 10 -7.75 -12.63 11.93
CA VAL A 10 -6.84 -13.25 10.96
C VAL A 10 -7.37 -13.07 9.54
N GLN A 11 -8.65 -13.32 9.31
CA GLN A 11 -9.27 -13.10 8.01
C GLN A 11 -9.19 -11.62 7.59
N GLN A 12 -9.47 -10.70 8.52
CA GLN A 12 -9.35 -9.27 8.29
C GLN A 12 -7.91 -8.87 7.91
N GLU A 13 -6.89 -9.38 8.61
CA GLU A 13 -5.49 -9.08 8.29
C GLU A 13 -5.07 -9.59 6.90
N ILE A 14 -5.54 -10.79 6.51
CA ILE A 14 -5.30 -11.32 5.17
C ILE A 14 -5.90 -10.40 4.11
N TRP A 15 -7.17 -10.02 4.27
CA TRP A 15 -7.81 -9.06 3.36
C TRP A 15 -7.09 -7.71 3.36
N GLY A 16 -6.64 -7.22 4.52
CA GLY A 16 -5.83 -6.00 4.61
C GLY A 16 -4.54 -6.09 3.79
N HIS A 17 -3.82 -7.21 3.85
CA HIS A 17 -2.62 -7.42 3.05
C HIS A 17 -2.92 -7.52 1.55
N LEU A 18 -3.97 -8.24 1.16
CA LEU A 18 -4.38 -8.36 -0.25
C LEU A 18 -4.83 -7.01 -0.83
N CYS A 19 -5.64 -6.25 -0.09
CA CYS A 19 -6.07 -4.91 -0.48
C CYS A 19 -4.87 -3.96 -0.64
N CYS A 20 -3.93 -3.93 0.32
CA CYS A 20 -2.72 -3.12 0.20
C CYS A 20 -1.86 -3.53 -1.00
N HIS A 21 -1.70 -4.84 -1.25
CA HIS A 21 -0.97 -5.32 -2.42
C HIS A 21 -1.63 -4.88 -3.72
N TYR A 22 -2.95 -5.06 -3.85
CA TYR A 22 -3.72 -4.68 -5.01
C TYR A 22 -3.65 -3.16 -5.29
N ALA A 23 -3.82 -2.33 -4.25
CA ALA A 23 -3.73 -0.88 -4.37
C ALA A 23 -2.35 -0.43 -4.89
N ILE A 24 -1.27 -1.01 -4.35
CA ILE A 24 0.09 -0.69 -4.80
C ILE A 24 0.31 -1.15 -6.24
N ARG A 25 -0.15 -2.36 -6.63
CA ARG A 25 -0.01 -2.83 -8.03
C ARG A 25 -0.81 -1.99 -9.01
N THR A 26 -1.99 -1.53 -8.63
CA THR A 26 -2.81 -0.61 -9.44
C THR A 26 -2.08 0.71 -9.63
N LEU A 27 -1.53 1.30 -8.55
CA LEU A 27 -0.72 2.52 -8.62
C LEU A 27 0.52 2.35 -9.53
N MET A 28 1.18 1.19 -9.49
CA MET A 28 2.32 0.90 -10.36
C MET A 28 1.92 0.84 -11.84
N ALA A 29 0.81 0.17 -12.15
CA ALA A 29 0.29 0.05 -13.51
C ALA A 29 -0.10 1.43 -14.07
N ASP A 30 -0.78 2.23 -13.26
CA ASP A 30 -1.14 3.61 -13.59
C ASP A 30 0.11 4.47 -13.85
N THR A 31 1.11 4.39 -12.97
CA THR A 31 2.39 5.10 -13.13
C THR A 31 3.11 4.68 -14.43
N ALA A 32 3.15 3.38 -14.73
CA ALA A 32 3.77 2.87 -15.97
C ALA A 32 3.06 3.42 -17.21
N ALA A 33 1.72 3.39 -17.22
CA ALA A 33 0.91 3.95 -18.29
C ALA A 33 1.16 5.46 -18.45
N HIS A 34 1.17 6.22 -17.36
CA HIS A 34 1.43 7.66 -17.36
C HIS A 34 2.84 8.04 -17.83
N THR A 35 3.83 7.17 -17.62
CA THR A 35 5.24 7.45 -17.98
C THR A 35 5.66 6.80 -19.29
N GLY A 36 4.79 6.03 -19.96
CA GLY A 36 5.11 5.26 -21.15
C GLY A 36 6.19 4.19 -20.89
N GLN A 37 6.34 3.75 -19.64
CA GLN A 37 7.31 2.73 -19.25
C GLN A 37 6.66 1.36 -19.23
N ASP A 38 7.49 0.34 -19.45
CA ASP A 38 7.10 -1.05 -19.22
C ASP A 38 6.70 -1.25 -17.74
N PRO A 39 5.50 -1.77 -17.43
CA PRO A 39 5.03 -2.02 -16.06
C PRO A 39 6.00 -2.84 -15.21
N ASP A 40 6.77 -3.75 -15.81
CA ASP A 40 7.73 -4.59 -15.11
C ASP A 40 8.98 -3.82 -14.67
N ARG A 41 9.21 -2.61 -15.20
CA ARG A 41 10.27 -1.70 -14.74
C ARG A 41 9.92 -0.96 -13.45
N VAL A 42 8.67 -0.99 -13.03
CA VAL A 42 8.25 -0.36 -11.77
C VAL A 42 8.52 -1.32 -10.60
N SER A 43 9.39 -0.93 -9.68
CA SER A 43 9.70 -1.75 -8.50
C SER A 43 8.61 -1.68 -7.43
N PHE A 44 8.05 -2.83 -7.06
CA PHE A 44 7.06 -2.93 -5.97
C PHE A 44 7.58 -2.40 -4.63
N VAL A 45 8.81 -2.74 -4.25
CA VAL A 45 9.40 -2.28 -2.97
C VAL A 45 9.57 -0.76 -2.94
N LYS A 46 9.95 -0.17 -4.08
CA LYS A 46 10.07 1.30 -4.21
C LYS A 46 8.70 1.96 -4.12
N ALA A 47 7.70 1.43 -4.82
CA ALA A 47 6.32 1.91 -4.77
C ALA A 47 5.73 1.82 -3.36
N LEU A 48 5.91 0.69 -2.66
CA LEU A 48 5.50 0.51 -1.26
C LEU A 48 6.12 1.57 -0.34
N ARG A 49 7.43 1.84 -0.48
CA ARG A 49 8.12 2.84 0.35
C ARG A 49 7.58 4.25 0.09
N ILE A 50 7.30 4.60 -1.16
CA ILE A 50 6.73 5.90 -1.54
C ILE A 50 5.29 6.02 -1.02
N ALA A 51 4.44 5.02 -1.26
CA ALA A 51 3.05 5.00 -0.79
C ALA A 51 2.98 5.14 0.74
N ARG A 52 3.81 4.39 1.48
CA ARG A 52 3.89 4.50 2.94
C ARG A 52 4.29 5.91 3.38
N ARG A 53 5.28 6.52 2.72
CA ARG A 53 5.70 7.89 3.01
C ARG A 53 4.57 8.89 2.78
N SER A 54 3.85 8.75 1.66
CA SER A 54 2.70 9.62 1.34
C SER A 54 1.62 9.52 2.43
N VAL A 55 1.23 8.31 2.85
CA VAL A 55 0.25 8.14 3.93
C VAL A 55 0.71 8.77 5.24
N THR A 56 1.99 8.60 5.61
CA THR A 56 2.52 9.23 6.83
C THR A 56 2.58 10.76 6.76
N GLN A 57 2.76 11.33 5.57
CA GLN A 57 2.75 12.79 5.38
C GLN A 57 1.34 13.37 5.32
N SER A 58 0.36 12.59 4.88
CA SER A 58 -1.05 12.97 4.87
C SER A 58 -1.77 12.73 6.21
N ALA A 59 -1.09 12.16 7.21
CA ALA A 59 -1.67 11.99 8.53
C ALA A 59 -1.87 13.36 9.19
N PHE A 60 -3.13 13.70 9.50
CA PHE A 60 -3.47 14.91 10.25
C PHE A 60 -2.73 14.92 11.59
N SER A 61 -2.03 16.01 11.88
CA SER A 61 -1.60 16.30 13.26
C SER A 61 -2.87 16.48 14.10
N PRO A 62 -3.07 15.73 15.20
CA PRO A 62 -4.17 16.02 16.10
C PRO A 62 -3.95 17.44 16.63
N SER A 63 -4.93 18.30 16.41
CA SER A 63 -4.92 19.67 16.91
C SER A 63 -4.87 19.60 18.44
N GLY A 64 -3.75 20.01 19.03
CA GLY A 64 -3.64 20.11 20.48
C GLY A 64 -4.60 21.19 20.99
N HIS A 65 -5.55 20.77 21.81
CA HIS A 65 -6.27 21.63 22.75
C HIS A 65 -6.05 21.07 24.14
#